data_AF-A0A4R5VFF7-F1
#
_entry.id   AF-A0A4R5VFF7-F1
#
_cell.length_a   1.000
_cell.length_b   1.000
_cell.length_c   1.000
_cell.angle_alpha   90.00
_cell.angle_beta   90.00
_cell.angle_gamma   90.00
#
_symmetry.space_group_name_H-M   'P 1'
#
loop_
_entity.id
_entity.type
_entity.pdbx_description
1 polymer ?
#
loop_
_entity_poly.entity_id
_entity_poly.type
_entity_poly.pdbx_seq_one_letter_code
_entity_poly.pdbx_strand_id
1 'polypeptide(L)'
;MEDYEVVEWVETVTETTAETVQATEDVTRTRDVIEIVDGVAVKRTITETVQEPIFDEFPMVDEAGNDLGTHREPRMVEVERETTKEVQHSYAVDALPEGVTVPEDATRTTQQRKVLNPAYDPSIPYTPRLERPEWDAVGVIGICRVLAGQPVGPRWIRMRDVSETVEEWLVR
;
A
#
# COMPACT_ATOMS: atom_id res chain seq x y z
N MET A 1 0.28 30.52 -11.80
CA MET A 1 1.13 29.37 -11.48
C MET A 1 2.47 29.96 -11.09
N GLU A 2 3.05 29.54 -9.98
CA GLU A 2 4.35 30.03 -9.50
C GLU A 2 5.34 28.89 -9.45
N ASP A 3 6.60 29.22 -9.71
CA ASP A 3 7.70 28.28 -9.59
C ASP A 3 8.11 28.20 -8.12
N TYR A 4 8.36 26.99 -7.62
CA TYR A 4 8.86 26.75 -6.29
C TYR A 4 9.93 25.65 -6.33
N GLU A 5 10.88 25.73 -5.40
CA GLU A 5 11.97 24.76 -5.29
C GLU A 5 11.54 23.60 -4.39
N VAL A 6 11.79 22.39 -4.85
CA VAL A 6 11.56 21.15 -4.11
C VAL A 6 12.91 20.52 -3.80
N VAL A 7 13.09 20.10 -2.55
CA VAL A 7 14.24 19.33 -2.06
C VAL A 7 13.83 17.88 -1.86
N GLU A 8 14.63 16.96 -2.40
CA GLU A 8 14.36 15.53 -2.40
C GLU A 8 15.60 14.76 -1.96
N TRP A 9 15.45 13.83 -1.01
CA TRP A 9 16.53 12.93 -0.58
C TRP A 9 15.96 11.61 -0.09
N VAL A 10 16.84 10.62 0.07
CA VAL A 10 16.50 9.33 0.66
C VAL A 10 17.24 9.20 1.98
N GLU A 11 16.49 8.95 3.05
CA GLU A 11 17.05 8.65 4.36
C GLU A 11 17.00 7.14 4.60
N THR A 12 18.14 6.57 4.96
CA THR A 12 18.24 5.15 5.34
C THR A 12 18.01 5.04 6.84
N VAL A 13 16.87 4.50 7.24
CA VAL A 13 16.49 4.30 8.64
C VAL A 13 16.65 2.83 9.00
N THR A 14 17.41 2.55 10.05
CA THR A 14 17.50 1.21 10.65
C THR A 14 16.49 1.11 11.78
N GLU A 15 15.60 0.13 11.67
CA GLU A 15 14.63 -0.20 12.71
C GLU A 15 14.94 -1.60 13.25
N THR A 16 15.02 -1.71 14.58
CA THR A 16 15.17 -2.98 15.27
C THR A 16 13.79 -3.47 15.68
N THR A 17 13.36 -4.59 15.10
CA THR A 17 12.09 -5.23 15.44
C THR A 17 12.36 -6.56 16.12
N ALA A 18 11.72 -6.81 17.26
CA ALA A 18 11.72 -8.11 17.91
C ALA A 18 10.63 -9.00 17.29
N GLU A 19 11.03 -10.16 16.76
CA GLU A 19 10.12 -11.14 16.17
C GLU A 19 10.28 -12.49 16.87
N THR A 20 9.16 -13.16 17.13
CA THR A 20 9.17 -14.54 17.63
C THR A 20 9.30 -15.52 16.46
N VAL A 21 10.43 -16.21 16.37
CA VAL A 21 10.72 -17.19 15.32
C VAL A 21 10.98 -18.57 15.91
N GLN A 22 10.82 -19.62 15.11
CA GLN A 22 11.19 -20.97 15.55
C GLN A 22 12.72 -21.07 15.64
N ALA A 23 13.23 -21.55 16.79
CA ALA A 23 14.65 -21.78 16.99
C ALA A 23 15.17 -22.88 16.06
N THR A 24 16.39 -22.73 15.55
CA THR A 24 17.05 -23.69 14.68
C THR A 24 18.44 -24.04 15.18
N GLU A 25 18.92 -25.24 14.88
CA GLU A 25 20.30 -25.66 15.12
C GLU A 25 20.99 -26.07 13.81
N ASP A 26 22.29 -25.79 13.71
CA ASP A 26 23.10 -26.16 12.55
C ASP A 26 23.50 -27.64 12.65
N VAL A 27 22.95 -28.46 11.74
CA VAL A 27 23.22 -29.90 11.68
C VAL A 27 24.06 -30.21 10.44
N THR A 28 25.17 -30.93 10.65
CA THR A 28 26.01 -31.39 9.54
C THR A 28 25.44 -32.68 8.97
N ARG A 29 25.00 -32.64 7.71
CA ARG A 29 24.47 -33.80 6.98
C ARG A 29 25.45 -34.25 5.91
N THR A 30 25.82 -35.52 5.96
CA THR A 30 26.64 -36.15 4.93
C THR A 30 25.76 -37.00 4.04
N ARG A 31 25.83 -36.78 2.72
CA ARG A 31 25.20 -37.66 1.72
C ARG A 31 26.16 -38.01 0.61
N ASP A 32 26.02 -39.24 0.14
CA ASP A 32 26.76 -39.73 -1.01
C ASP A 32 25.96 -39.46 -2.29
N VAL A 33 26.55 -38.71 -3.20
CA VAL A 33 25.99 -38.45 -4.52
C VAL A 33 26.82 -39.23 -5.55
N ILE A 34 26.15 -39.99 -6.41
CA ILE A 34 26.80 -40.72 -7.49
C ILE A 34 26.57 -39.93 -8.76
N GLU A 35 27.64 -39.47 -9.39
CA GLU A 35 27.62 -38.74 -10.65
C GLU A 35 28.38 -39.55 -11.72
N ILE A 36 27.91 -39.53 -12.97
CA ILE A 36 28.62 -40.18 -14.08
C ILE A 36 29.49 -39.13 -14.74
N VAL A 37 30.82 -39.32 -14.69
CA VAL A 37 31.81 -38.49 -15.36
C VAL A 37 32.56 -39.38 -16.34
N ASP A 38 32.54 -39.03 -17.62
CA ASP A 38 33.19 -39.77 -18.71
C ASP A 38 32.87 -41.28 -18.75
N GLY A 39 31.61 -41.64 -18.48
CA GLY A 39 31.14 -43.03 -18.53
C GLY A 39 31.48 -43.89 -17.30
N VAL A 40 32.08 -43.29 -16.26
CA VAL A 40 32.38 -43.94 -14.97
C VAL A 40 31.50 -43.35 -13.88
N ALA A 41 30.85 -44.22 -13.09
CA ALA A 41 30.12 -43.79 -11.90
C ALA A 41 31.11 -43.42 -10.78
N VAL A 42 31.17 -42.13 -10.44
CA VAL A 42 32.01 -41.59 -9.38
C VAL A 42 31.13 -41.28 -8.17
N LYS A 43 31.47 -41.86 -7.02
CA LYS A 43 30.81 -41.57 -5.74
C LYS A 43 31.50 -40.38 -5.08
N ARG A 44 30.76 -39.30 -4.84
CA ARG A 44 31.22 -38.12 -4.11
C ARG A 44 30.47 -38.02 -2.79
N THR A 45 31.20 -37.94 -1.69
CA THR A 45 30.63 -37.61 -0.39
C THR A 45 30.55 -36.10 -0.27
N ILE A 46 29.34 -35.57 -0.07
CA ILE A 46 29.07 -34.16 0.15
C ILE A 46 28.64 -34.00 1.60
N THR A 47 29.32 -33.10 2.30
CA THR A 47 28.96 -32.66 3.64
C THR A 47 28.38 -31.27 3.54
N GLU A 48 27.14 -31.10 4.00
CA GLU A 48 26.41 -29.84 3.97
C GLU A 48 25.95 -29.51 5.39
N THR A 49 26.00 -28.24 5.75
CA THR A 49 25.41 -27.74 7.01
C THR A 49 24.01 -27.23 6.70
N VAL A 50 23.01 -27.75 7.40
CA VAL A 50 21.60 -27.38 7.23
C VAL A 50 21.03 -26.95 8.58
N GLN A 51 20.20 -25.91 8.58
CA GLN A 51 19.52 -25.46 9.79
C GLN A 51 18.24 -26.28 9.99
N GLU A 52 18.16 -27.02 11.09
CA GLU A 52 16.98 -27.82 11.44
C GLU A 52 16.18 -27.15 12.58
N PRO A 53 14.84 -27.15 12.51
CA PRO A 53 13.99 -26.59 13.55
C PRO A 53 14.06 -27.37 14.86
N ILE A 54 14.21 -26.65 15.97
CA ILE A 54 14.22 -27.21 17.33
C ILE A 54 12.77 -27.36 17.82
N PHE A 55 12.50 -28.49 18.48
CA PHE A 55 11.23 -28.79 19.14
C PHE A 55 11.48 -29.18 20.60
N ASP A 56 10.60 -28.70 21.48
CA ASP A 56 10.48 -29.20 22.85
C ASP A 56 9.58 -30.44 22.86
N GLU A 57 10.03 -31.47 23.57
CA GLU A 57 9.35 -32.76 23.64
C GLU A 57 8.66 -32.92 24.99
N PHE A 58 7.35 -33.16 24.96
CA PHE A 58 6.51 -33.33 26.14
C PHE A 58 5.88 -34.72 26.16
N PRO A 59 5.88 -35.43 27.29
CA PRO A 59 5.14 -36.68 27.41
C PRO A 59 3.64 -36.40 27.32
N MET A 60 2.95 -37.12 26.45
CA MET A 60 1.51 -37.08 26.29
C MET A 60 0.92 -38.21 27.12
N VAL A 61 0.11 -37.88 28.12
CA VAL A 61 -0.57 -38.87 28.95
C VAL A 61 -2.08 -38.71 28.85
N ASP A 62 -2.83 -39.80 29.02
CA ASP A 62 -4.28 -39.72 29.19
C ASP A 62 -4.66 -39.18 30.59
N GLU A 63 -5.95 -38.97 30.85
CA GLU A 63 -6.44 -38.50 32.15
C GLU A 63 -6.14 -39.46 33.32
N ALA A 64 -5.84 -40.73 33.03
CA ALA A 64 -5.44 -41.74 34.02
C ALA A 64 -3.91 -41.84 34.20
N GLY A 65 -3.14 -41.04 33.46
CA GLY A 65 -1.68 -41.01 33.52
C GLY A 65 -0.97 -42.10 32.69
N ASN A 66 -1.68 -42.78 31.79
CA ASN A 66 -1.07 -43.75 30.88
C ASN A 66 -0.37 -43.03 29.73
N ASP A 67 0.80 -43.53 29.33
CA ASP A 67 1.61 -42.97 28.25
C ASP A 67 0.92 -43.13 26.88
N LEU A 68 0.71 -42.01 26.20
CA LEU A 68 0.19 -41.90 24.84
C LEU A 68 1.27 -41.49 23.83
N GLY A 69 2.52 -41.32 24.27
CA GLY A 69 3.67 -40.97 23.43
C GLY A 69 4.21 -39.57 23.69
N THR A 70 4.83 -38.96 22.67
CA THR A 70 5.51 -37.66 22.81
C THR A 70 4.83 -36.62 21.93
N HIS A 71 4.40 -35.51 22.53
CA HIS A 71 4.00 -34.31 21.83
C HIS A 71 5.24 -33.42 21.56
N ARG A 72 5.31 -32.82 20.37
CA ARG A 72 6.42 -31.95 19.97
C ARG A 72 5.88 -30.56 19.71
N GLU A 73 6.39 -29.57 20.45
CA GLU A 73 6.07 -28.16 20.25
C GLU A 73 7.28 -27.43 19.67
N PRO A 74 7.10 -26.53 18.68
CA PRO A 74 8.22 -25.75 18.14
C PRO A 74 8.76 -24.81 19.22
N ARG A 75 10.08 -24.85 19.48
CA ARG A 75 10.70 -23.93 20.43
C ARG A 75 10.76 -22.54 19.79
N MET A 76 9.97 -21.60 20.31
CA MET A 76 9.97 -20.22 19.84
C MET A 76 11.02 -19.40 20.62
N VAL A 77 11.78 -18.57 19.92
CA VAL A 77 12.75 -17.63 20.50
C VAL A 77 12.48 -16.22 19.97
N GLU A 78 12.64 -15.22 20.83
CA GLU A 78 12.63 -13.82 20.41
C GLU A 78 13.97 -13.49 19.79
N VAL A 79 13.96 -13.03 18.55
CA VAL A 79 15.14 -12.58 17.83
C VAL A 79 14.94 -11.12 17.45
N GLU A 80 15.92 -10.30 17.80
CA GLU A 80 15.99 -8.92 17.31
C GLU A 80 16.52 -8.93 15.88
N ARG A 81 15.75 -8.36 14.97
CA ARG A 81 16.13 -8.19 13.57
C ARG A 81 16.26 -6.72 13.27
N GLU A 82 17.47 -6.32 12.88
CA GLU A 82 17.69 -5.01 12.29
C GLU A 82 17.24 -5.05 10.82
N THR A 83 16.26 -4.21 10.49
CA THR A 83 15.83 -4.02 9.10
C THR A 83 16.13 -2.59 8.69
N THR A 84 16.79 -2.46 7.55
CA THR A 84 17.07 -1.18 6.94
C THR A 84 15.95 -0.83 5.95
N LYS A 85 15.36 0.35 6.11
CA LYS A 85 14.32 0.88 5.23
C LYS A 85 14.78 2.21 4.64
N GLU A 86 14.55 2.39 3.34
CA GLU A 86 14.72 3.66 2.66
C GLU A 86 13.43 4.48 2.74
N VAL A 87 13.53 5.70 3.29
CA VAL A 87 12.44 6.67 3.37
C VAL A 87 12.72 7.79 2.39
N GLN A 88 11.81 8.00 1.44
CA GLN A 88 11.92 9.07 0.47
C GLN A 88 11.28 10.36 1.02
N HIS A 89 12.07 11.42 1.08
CA HIS A 89 11.65 12.76 1.48
C HIS A 89 11.51 13.65 0.25
N SER A 90 10.41 14.39 0.17
CA SER A 90 10.16 15.38 -0.89
C SER A 90 9.36 16.52 -0.28
N TYR A 91 9.98 17.70 -0.18
CA TYR A 91 9.38 18.88 0.45
C TYR A 91 9.63 20.14 -0.38
N ALA A 92 8.67 21.07 -0.33
CA ALA A 92 8.89 22.42 -0.80
C ALA A 92 9.87 23.15 0.14
N VAL A 93 10.87 23.83 -0.42
CA VAL A 93 11.90 24.54 0.37
C VAL A 93 11.30 25.60 1.30
N ASP A 94 10.20 26.22 0.88
CA ASP A 94 9.48 27.25 1.63
C ASP A 94 8.45 26.68 2.65
N ALA A 95 8.24 25.36 2.67
CA ALA A 95 7.28 24.69 3.54
C ALA A 95 7.86 23.39 4.14
N LEU A 96 9.08 23.49 4.69
CA LEU A 96 9.70 22.38 5.41
C LEU A 96 8.98 22.11 6.75
N PRO A 97 8.72 20.84 7.10
CA PRO A 97 8.19 20.51 8.42
C PRO A 97 9.18 20.89 9.52
N GLU A 98 8.65 21.23 10.70
CA GLU A 98 9.50 21.51 11.87
C GLU A 98 10.35 20.28 12.24
N GLY A 99 11.65 20.49 12.47
CA GLY A 99 12.59 19.44 12.87
C GLY A 99 13.25 18.67 11.72
N VAL A 100 12.89 18.94 10.46
CA VAL A 100 13.51 18.30 9.29
C VAL A 100 14.76 19.06 8.87
N THR A 101 15.91 18.40 8.91
CA THR A 101 17.19 18.93 8.38
C THR A 101 17.47 18.37 7.00
N VAL A 102 17.57 19.25 6.00
CA VAL A 102 17.89 18.86 4.62
C VAL A 102 19.38 18.51 4.52
N PRO A 103 19.75 17.31 4.04
CA PRO A 103 21.14 16.92 3.89
C PRO A 103 21.82 17.60 2.68
N GLU A 104 23.15 17.63 2.66
CA GLU A 104 23.91 18.34 1.60
C GLU A 104 23.81 17.67 0.23
N ASP A 105 23.54 16.37 0.18
CA ASP A 105 23.39 15.57 -1.03
C ASP A 105 21.94 15.58 -1.58
N ALA A 106 21.04 16.35 -0.97
CA ALA A 106 19.67 16.49 -1.44
C ALA A 106 19.60 17.06 -2.86
N THR A 107 18.75 16.46 -3.69
CA THR A 107 18.47 16.93 -5.05
C THR A 107 17.47 18.09 -5.01
N ARG A 108 17.73 19.14 -5.78
CA ARG A 108 16.89 20.33 -5.89
C ARG A 108 16.29 20.44 -7.28
N THR A 109 14.97 20.54 -7.35
CA THR A 109 14.22 20.63 -8.61
C THR A 109 13.22 21.78 -8.56
N THR A 110 13.14 22.56 -9.63
CA THR A 110 12.08 23.57 -9.78
C THR A 110 10.79 22.91 -10.27
N GLN A 111 9.70 23.09 -9.54
CA GLN A 111 8.37 22.65 -9.91
C GLN A 111 7.41 23.84 -9.96
N GLN A 112 6.21 23.63 -10.50
CA GLN A 112 5.18 24.66 -10.62
C GLN A 112 3.98 24.33 -9.73
N ARG A 113 3.48 25.32 -8.97
CA ARG A 113 2.27 25.20 -8.16
C ARG A 113 1.25 26.29 -8.46
N LYS A 114 -0.01 26.05 -8.08
CA LYS A 114 -1.08 27.04 -8.21
C LYS A 114 -0.89 28.12 -7.15
N VAL A 115 -1.07 29.38 -7.55
CA VAL A 115 -1.00 30.54 -6.65
C VAL A 115 -2.33 30.68 -5.93
N LEU A 116 -2.30 30.83 -4.60
CA LEU A 116 -3.50 31.06 -3.81
C LEU A 116 -4.12 32.42 -4.14
N ASN A 117 -5.42 32.47 -4.36
CA ASN A 117 -6.11 33.74 -4.57
C ASN A 117 -6.02 34.58 -3.28
N PRO A 118 -5.51 35.83 -3.32
CA PRO A 118 -5.43 36.69 -2.13
C PRO A 118 -6.78 36.97 -1.45
N ALA A 119 -7.88 36.83 -2.18
CA ALA A 119 -9.23 36.98 -1.64
C ALA A 119 -9.81 35.67 -1.04
N TYR A 120 -9.03 34.58 -1.02
CA TYR A 120 -9.45 33.33 -0.39
C TYR A 120 -9.41 33.47 1.13
N ASP A 121 -10.54 33.21 1.77
CA ASP A 121 -10.67 33.17 3.23
C ASP A 121 -10.91 31.72 3.69
N PRO A 122 -9.94 31.09 4.38
CA PRO A 122 -10.07 29.71 4.84
C PRO A 122 -11.05 29.55 6.01
N SER A 123 -11.47 30.64 6.66
CA SER A 123 -12.43 30.60 7.77
C SER A 123 -13.88 30.41 7.30
N ILE A 124 -14.15 30.69 6.02
CA ILE A 124 -15.49 30.56 5.44
C ILE A 124 -15.68 29.11 4.99
N PRO A 125 -16.64 28.36 5.58
CA PRO A 125 -16.92 27.00 5.15
C PRO A 125 -17.46 26.99 3.72
N TYR A 126 -16.96 26.06 2.90
CA TYR A 126 -17.40 25.91 1.52
C TYR A 126 -18.60 24.96 1.43
N THR A 127 -19.74 25.46 0.93
CA THR A 127 -20.88 24.63 0.52
C THR A 127 -20.77 24.30 -0.97
N PRO A 128 -20.62 23.02 -1.35
CA PRO A 128 -20.56 22.61 -2.75
C PRO A 128 -21.79 23.05 -3.55
N ARG A 129 -21.61 23.33 -4.85
CA ARG A 129 -22.73 23.74 -5.73
C ARG A 129 -23.88 22.73 -5.76
N LEU A 130 -23.59 21.44 -5.61
CA LEU A 130 -24.60 20.38 -5.61
C LEU A 130 -25.59 20.49 -4.44
N GLU A 131 -25.18 21.09 -3.32
CA GLU A 131 -26.00 21.24 -2.12
C GLU A 131 -26.75 22.59 -2.08
N ARG A 132 -26.50 23.45 -3.06
CA ARG A 132 -27.02 24.82 -3.11
C ARG A 132 -28.24 24.87 -4.04
N PRO A 133 -29.42 25.30 -3.55
CA PRO A 133 -30.67 25.23 -4.31
C PRO A 133 -30.70 26.15 -5.55
N GLU A 134 -29.83 27.16 -5.61
CA GLU A 134 -29.70 28.03 -6.78
C GLU A 134 -28.90 27.42 -7.93
N TRP A 135 -28.27 26.26 -7.73
CA TRP A 135 -27.50 25.54 -8.74
C TRP A 135 -28.20 24.23 -9.10
N ASP A 136 -28.37 23.99 -10.40
CA ASP A 136 -28.83 22.70 -10.93
C ASP A 136 -28.09 22.38 -12.24
N ALA A 137 -28.10 21.10 -12.62
CA ALA A 137 -27.47 20.64 -13.84
C ALA A 137 -28.32 21.00 -15.06
N VAL A 138 -27.71 21.66 -16.06
CA VAL A 138 -28.36 22.00 -17.32
C VAL A 138 -27.83 21.10 -18.43
N GLY A 139 -28.72 20.38 -19.10
CA GLY A 139 -28.39 19.60 -20.29
C GLY A 139 -28.01 20.51 -21.45
N VAL A 140 -26.74 20.51 -21.86
CA VAL A 140 -26.25 21.35 -22.97
C VAL A 140 -26.32 20.64 -24.32
N ILE A 141 -26.20 19.31 -24.34
CA ILE A 141 -26.19 18.51 -25.57
C ILE A 141 -26.57 17.05 -25.28
N GLY A 142 -27.14 16.38 -26.27
CA GLY A 142 -27.43 14.95 -26.24
C GLY A 142 -28.81 14.63 -25.70
N ILE A 143 -29.03 13.37 -25.34
CA ILE A 143 -30.30 12.89 -24.79
C ILE A 143 -30.29 13.11 -23.28
N CYS A 144 -31.25 13.89 -22.77
CA CYS A 144 -31.43 14.14 -21.36
C CYS A 144 -32.81 13.67 -20.89
N ARG A 145 -32.89 13.27 -19.61
CA ARG A 145 -34.15 12.97 -18.93
C ARG A 145 -34.39 14.05 -17.90
N VAL A 146 -35.56 14.67 -17.97
CA VAL A 146 -35.94 15.76 -17.07
C VAL A 146 -37.29 15.42 -16.44
N LEU A 147 -37.54 15.98 -15.25
CA LEU A 147 -38.85 15.84 -14.63
C LEU A 147 -39.90 16.59 -15.46
N ALA A 148 -41.10 16.01 -15.57
CA ALA A 148 -42.21 16.64 -16.27
C ALA A 148 -42.52 18.02 -15.65
N GLY A 149 -42.65 19.05 -16.51
CA GLY A 149 -42.91 20.44 -16.09
C GLY A 149 -41.68 21.28 -15.71
N GLN A 150 -40.47 20.72 -15.79
CA GLN A 150 -39.24 21.51 -15.63
C GLN A 150 -39.01 22.48 -16.80
N PRO A 151 -38.28 23.59 -16.60
CA PRO A 151 -37.92 24.50 -17.67
C PRO A 151 -37.09 23.79 -18.74
N VAL A 152 -37.60 23.76 -19.97
CA VAL A 152 -36.91 23.20 -21.15
C VAL A 152 -36.62 24.31 -22.16
N GLY A 153 -35.50 24.20 -22.87
CA GLY A 153 -35.15 25.16 -23.91
C GLY A 153 -36.09 25.09 -25.12
N PRO A 154 -36.37 26.21 -25.82
CA PRO A 154 -37.29 26.23 -26.96
C PRO A 154 -36.81 25.43 -28.18
N ARG A 155 -35.54 25.02 -28.21
CA ARG A 155 -34.93 24.23 -29.29
C ARG A 155 -34.76 22.75 -28.95
N TRP A 156 -35.14 22.33 -27.75
CA TRP A 156 -35.06 20.94 -27.33
C TRP A 156 -36.18 20.15 -28.00
N ILE A 157 -35.88 18.92 -28.40
CA ILE A 157 -36.83 18.05 -29.09
C ILE A 157 -37.30 16.99 -28.09
N ARG A 158 -38.57 17.05 -27.70
CA ARG A 158 -39.17 16.00 -26.86
C ARG A 158 -39.19 14.69 -27.65
N MET A 159 -38.67 13.62 -27.05
CA MET A 159 -38.58 12.30 -27.69
C MET A 159 -39.72 11.39 -27.25
N ARG A 160 -39.86 11.15 -25.94
CA ARG A 160 -40.88 10.26 -25.37
C ARG A 160 -41.09 10.51 -23.88
N ASP A 161 -42.20 9.99 -23.37
CA ASP A 161 -42.46 9.90 -21.93
C ASP A 161 -41.85 8.61 -21.39
N VAL A 162 -41.00 8.73 -20.37
CA VAL A 162 -40.35 7.59 -19.72
C VAL A 162 -41.20 7.08 -18.56
N SER A 163 -41.84 8.00 -17.83
CA SER A 163 -42.83 7.74 -16.79
C SER A 163 -43.80 8.93 -16.69
N GLU A 164 -44.82 8.85 -15.83
CA GLU A 164 -45.72 9.98 -15.54
C GLU A 164 -44.98 11.24 -15.03
N THR A 165 -43.77 11.07 -14.49
CA THR A 165 -42.99 12.14 -13.88
C THR A 165 -41.71 12.48 -14.65
N VAL A 166 -41.35 11.73 -15.70
CA VAL A 166 -40.06 11.87 -16.40
C VAL A 166 -40.26 11.86 -17.92
N GLU A 167 -39.72 12.88 -18.57
CA GLU A 167 -39.73 13.07 -20.02
C GLU A 167 -38.30 12.96 -20.59
N GLU A 168 -38.15 12.37 -21.77
CA GLU A 168 -36.86 12.27 -22.48
C GLU A 168 -36.81 13.29 -23.62
N TRP A 169 -35.71 14.04 -23.70
CA TRP A 169 -35.50 15.16 -24.61
C TRP A 169 -34.14 15.06 -25.30
N LEU A 170 -34.05 15.54 -26.54
CA LEU A 170 -32.82 15.70 -27.30
C LEU A 170 -32.43 17.18 -27.37
N VAL A 171 -31.24 17.50 -26.90
CA VAL A 171 -30.61 18.82 -26.96
C VAL A 171 -29.56 18.84 -28.08
N ARG A 172 -29.64 19.84 -28.96
CA ARG A 172 -28.78 20.01 -30.15
C ARG A 172 -28.13 21.39 -30.19
#